data_AF-A0A1M7PU85-F1
#
_entry.id   AF-A0A1M7PU85-F1
#
_cell.length_a   1.000
_cell.length_b   1.000
_cell.length_c   1.000
_cell.angle_alpha   90.00
_cell.angle_beta   90.00
_cell.angle_gamma   90.00
#
_symmetry.space_group_name_H-M   'P 1'
#
loop_
_entity.id
_entity.type
_entity.pdbx_description
1 polymer ?
#
loop_
_entity_poly.entity_id
_entity_poly.type
_entity_poly.pdbx_seq_one_letter_code
_entity_poly.pdbx_strand_id
1 'polypeptide(L)'
;MRTTYGATVAKRRLARRLVELRVENGYTANQVCDKLNWGRGKVGRFEANVWKRPEMSDVRDLLRIYGVPDADREDLEALAMLARGRSWWREYSDVFEDGEYAGFESDAVRISLYMPLILPGLLQTTAYTEAHMHVGTKSAQWRARALEARQRRQQVLEPSDDGPGVELVAVLTEASLLYHWGTQEQRRAQITHLVAMSQRPNVEIRLLRFADGPHPGMSSLISIFDFPGDEPGIVYLENDAAVQQLDAVADVEVYKKIFAEIRSAALEPGATTEYLEKLADTLD
;
A
#
# COMPACT_ATOMS: atom_id res chain seq x y z
N MET A 1 20.92 -2.11 -8.33
CA MET A 1 19.78 -1.99 -9.27
C MET A 1 18.79 -1.09 -8.54
N ARG A 2 18.57 0.16 -8.99
CA ARG A 2 17.69 1.11 -8.28
C ARG A 2 16.30 0.46 -8.16
N THR A 3 15.90 0.14 -6.95
CA THR A 3 14.53 -0.27 -6.65
C THR A 3 13.68 0.96 -6.94
N THR A 4 12.92 0.97 -8.04
CA THR A 4 12.12 2.15 -8.43
C THR A 4 10.91 2.29 -7.51
N TYR A 5 11.17 2.78 -6.29
CA TYR A 5 10.17 3.40 -5.42
C TYR A 5 9.63 4.65 -6.12
N GLY A 6 8.33 4.89 -6.02
CA GLY A 6 7.60 6.01 -6.62
C GLY A 6 6.97 5.75 -7.99
N ALA A 7 7.16 4.57 -8.61
CA ALA A 7 6.70 4.31 -9.98
C ALA A 7 5.16 4.25 -10.11
N THR A 8 4.48 3.65 -9.13
CA THR A 8 3.03 3.48 -9.15
C THR A 8 2.33 4.81 -8.94
N VAL A 9 2.80 5.60 -7.97
CA VAL A 9 2.30 6.94 -7.69
C VAL A 9 2.65 7.90 -8.82
N ALA A 10 3.85 7.84 -9.41
CA ALA A 10 4.21 8.69 -10.54
C ALA A 10 3.30 8.46 -11.75
N LYS A 11 2.94 7.20 -12.03
CA LYS A 11 2.01 6.84 -13.11
C LYS A 11 0.61 7.43 -12.84
N ARG A 12 0.13 7.35 -11.60
CA ARG A 12 -1.17 7.88 -11.19
C ARG A 12 -1.21 9.41 -11.26
N ARG A 13 -0.16 10.06 -10.72
CA ARG A 13 0.01 11.51 -10.78
C ARG A 13 0.07 12.00 -12.23
N LEU A 14 0.83 11.32 -13.09
CA LEU A 14 0.88 11.64 -14.52
C LEU A 14 -0.51 11.57 -15.17
N ALA A 15 -1.26 10.49 -14.94
CA ALA A 15 -2.61 10.34 -15.49
C ALA A 15 -3.54 11.49 -15.04
N ARG A 16 -3.52 11.84 -13.75
CA ARG A 16 -4.27 12.97 -13.19
C ARG A 16 -3.88 14.31 -13.83
N ARG A 17 -2.58 14.62 -13.89
CA ARG A 17 -2.08 15.86 -14.51
C ARG A 17 -2.45 15.96 -15.98
N LEU A 18 -2.46 14.85 -16.73
CA LEU A 18 -2.90 14.85 -18.12
C LEU A 18 -4.40 15.19 -18.25
N VAL A 19 -5.25 14.72 -17.33
CA VAL A 19 -6.68 15.12 -17.28
C VAL A 19 -6.81 16.62 -17.04
N GLU A 20 -6.12 17.13 -16.02
CA GLU A 20 -6.16 18.55 -15.63
C GLU A 20 -5.75 19.44 -16.80
N LEU A 21 -4.60 19.16 -17.41
CA LEU A 21 -4.10 19.88 -18.59
C LEU A 21 -5.06 19.84 -19.77
N ARG A 22 -5.69 18.68 -20.03
CA ARG A 22 -6.67 18.55 -21.11
C ARG A 22 -7.88 19.45 -20.86
N VAL A 23 -8.40 19.45 -19.64
CA VAL A 23 -9.59 20.22 -19.25
C VAL A 23 -9.29 21.72 -19.26
N GLU A 24 -8.15 22.15 -18.72
CA GLU A 24 -7.69 23.54 -18.73
C GLU A 24 -7.55 24.10 -20.15
N ASN A 25 -7.14 23.26 -21.10
CA ASN A 25 -7.04 23.63 -22.52
C ASN A 25 -8.37 23.46 -23.29
N GLY A 26 -9.47 23.10 -22.62
CA GLY A 26 -10.80 23.00 -23.23
C GLY A 26 -10.96 21.85 -24.22
N TYR A 27 -10.12 20.83 -24.17
CA TYR A 27 -10.19 19.69 -25.09
C TYR A 27 -11.01 18.53 -24.52
N THR A 28 -11.76 17.87 -25.40
CA THR A 28 -12.27 16.51 -25.15
C THR A 28 -11.22 15.46 -25.50
N ALA A 29 -11.24 14.30 -24.85
CA ALA A 29 -10.30 13.22 -25.15
C ALA A 29 -10.34 12.79 -26.62
N ASN A 30 -11.53 12.82 -27.26
CA ASN A 30 -11.68 12.51 -28.68
C ASN A 30 -11.03 13.57 -29.58
N GLN A 31 -11.18 14.86 -29.27
CA GLN A 31 -10.49 15.92 -30.05
C GLN A 31 -8.97 15.78 -29.98
N VAL A 32 -8.43 15.37 -28.83
CA VAL A 32 -6.99 15.09 -28.69
C VAL A 32 -6.59 13.89 -29.55
N CYS A 33 -7.35 12.79 -29.51
CA CYS A 33 -7.12 11.64 -30.38
C CYS A 33 -7.14 12.04 -31.86
N ASP A 34 -8.12 12.84 -32.29
CA ASP A 34 -8.24 13.27 -33.69
C ASP A 34 -7.04 14.13 -34.12
N LYS A 35 -6.59 15.06 -33.26
CA LYS A 35 -5.40 15.90 -33.51
C LYS A 35 -4.10 15.09 -33.63
N LEU A 36 -3.98 14.01 -32.85
CA LEU A 36 -2.79 13.14 -32.83
C LEU A 36 -2.91 11.94 -33.78
N ASN A 37 -4.01 11.81 -34.53
CA ASN A 37 -4.33 10.66 -35.36
C ASN A 37 -4.25 9.32 -34.57
N TRP A 38 -4.75 9.33 -33.34
CA TRP A 38 -4.78 8.17 -32.46
C TRP A 38 -6.16 7.50 -32.46
N GLY A 39 -6.19 6.19 -32.19
CA GLY A 39 -7.44 5.47 -31.99
C GLY A 39 -8.29 6.08 -30.87
N ARG A 40 -9.61 6.13 -31.06
CA ARG A 40 -10.57 6.59 -30.04
C ARG A 40 -10.36 5.81 -28.75
N GLY A 41 -10.42 6.50 -27.62
CA GLY A 41 -10.21 5.91 -26.29
C GLY A 41 -8.76 5.68 -25.88
N LYS A 42 -7.74 5.97 -26.74
CA LYS A 42 -6.32 5.93 -26.30
C LYS A 42 -6.06 6.92 -25.18
N VAL A 43 -6.43 8.19 -25.37
CA VAL A 43 -6.29 9.25 -24.36
C VAL A 43 -7.10 8.92 -23.09
N GLY A 44 -8.35 8.45 -23.25
CA GLY A 44 -9.17 8.04 -22.11
C GLY A 44 -8.55 6.92 -21.25
N ARG A 45 -7.87 5.94 -21.87
CA ARG A 45 -7.14 4.89 -21.12
C ARG A 45 -5.93 5.43 -20.36
N PHE A 46 -5.29 6.48 -20.88
CA PHE A 46 -4.13 7.10 -20.26
C PHE A 46 -4.56 7.88 -19.02
N GLU A 47 -5.59 8.69 -19.19
CA GLU A 47 -6.25 9.47 -18.14
C GLU A 47 -6.87 8.60 -17.04
N ALA A 48 -7.41 7.43 -17.41
CA ALA A 48 -7.91 6.44 -16.45
C ALA A 48 -6.81 5.58 -15.81
N ASN A 49 -5.52 5.84 -16.08
CA ASN A 49 -4.38 5.07 -15.58
C ASN A 49 -4.36 3.56 -15.96
N VAL A 50 -5.12 3.16 -16.99
CA VAL A 50 -5.29 1.75 -17.43
C VAL A 50 -4.19 1.31 -18.42
N TRP A 51 -3.35 2.21 -18.90
CA TRP A 51 -2.19 1.85 -19.73
C TRP A 51 -1.13 1.04 -18.96
N LYS A 52 -0.45 0.11 -19.64
CA LYS A 52 0.61 -0.72 -19.02
C LYS A 52 1.87 0.08 -18.69
N ARG A 53 2.22 1.02 -19.57
CA ARG A 53 3.44 1.84 -19.51
C ARG A 53 3.21 3.16 -20.24
N PRO A 54 3.54 4.32 -19.66
CA PRO A 54 3.54 5.59 -20.38
C PRO A 54 4.67 5.62 -21.40
N GLU A 55 4.37 5.75 -22.70
CA GLU A 55 5.39 5.95 -23.73
C GLU A 55 5.80 7.41 -23.82
N MET A 56 7.12 7.68 -23.84
CA MET A 56 7.63 9.06 -23.80
C MET A 56 7.19 9.88 -25.02
N SER A 57 7.09 9.25 -26.19
CA SER A 57 6.56 9.90 -27.40
C SER A 57 5.11 10.34 -27.21
N ASP A 58 4.27 9.45 -26.67
CA ASP A 58 2.87 9.74 -26.42
C ASP A 58 2.72 10.88 -25.40
N VAL A 59 3.49 10.85 -24.31
CA VAL A 59 3.48 11.92 -23.31
C VAL A 59 3.90 13.25 -23.93
N ARG A 60 5.01 13.30 -24.67
CA ARG A 60 5.49 14.52 -25.35
C ARG A 60 4.49 15.09 -26.34
N ASP A 61 3.79 14.23 -27.08
CA ASP A 61 2.77 14.67 -28.02
C ASP A 61 1.56 15.29 -27.31
N LEU A 62 1.13 14.71 -26.17
CA LEU A 62 0.08 15.29 -25.33
C LEU A 62 0.49 16.64 -24.75
N LEU A 63 1.69 16.74 -24.16
CA LEU A 63 2.20 17.98 -23.59
C LEU A 63 2.33 19.09 -24.65
N ARG A 64 2.67 18.73 -25.90
CA ARG A 64 2.69 19.66 -27.02
C ARG A 64 1.29 20.16 -27.38
N ILE A 65 0.29 19.28 -27.43
CA ILE A 65 -1.10 19.66 -27.72
C ILE A 65 -1.68 20.55 -26.62
N TYR A 66 -1.31 20.31 -25.36
CA TYR A 66 -1.77 21.09 -24.21
C TYR A 66 -0.97 22.38 -23.98
N GLY A 67 0.01 22.71 -24.85
CA GLY A 67 0.76 23.96 -24.76
C GLY A 67 1.55 24.12 -23.46
N VAL A 68 1.99 23.02 -22.85
CA VAL A 68 2.67 23.04 -21.54
C VAL A 68 4.02 23.76 -21.64
N PRO A 69 4.29 24.76 -20.77
CA PRO A 69 5.59 25.44 -20.68
C PRO A 69 6.75 24.47 -20.43
N ASP A 70 7.97 24.85 -20.81
CA ASP A 70 9.12 23.93 -20.71
C ASP A 70 9.44 23.51 -19.27
N ALA A 71 9.25 24.39 -18.28
CA ALA A 71 9.45 24.06 -16.86
C ALA A 71 8.52 22.92 -16.39
N ASP A 72 7.21 23.02 -16.66
CA ASP A 72 6.23 22.01 -16.28
C ASP A 72 6.36 20.72 -17.12
N ARG A 73 6.91 20.83 -18.35
CA ARG A 73 7.15 19.69 -19.23
C ARG A 73 8.22 18.75 -18.66
N GLU A 74 9.32 19.30 -18.14
CA GLU A 74 10.40 18.51 -17.57
C GLU A 74 9.91 17.65 -16.40
N ASP A 75 9.08 18.21 -15.52
CA ASP A 75 8.49 17.49 -14.39
C ASP A 75 7.57 16.35 -14.84
N LEU A 76 6.72 16.58 -15.84
CA LEU A 76 5.80 15.56 -16.37
C LEU A 76 6.54 14.45 -17.13
N GLU A 77 7.61 14.79 -17.85
CA GLU A 77 8.50 13.81 -18.48
C GLU A 77 9.27 12.99 -17.43
N ALA A 78 9.70 13.61 -16.32
CA ALA A 78 10.32 12.90 -15.21
C ALA A 78 9.36 11.91 -14.55
N LEU A 79 8.10 12.30 -14.33
CA LEU A 79 7.05 11.38 -13.85
C LEU A 79 6.83 10.22 -14.82
N ALA A 80 6.76 10.48 -16.12
CA ALA A 80 6.64 9.44 -17.13
C ALA A 80 7.85 8.49 -17.12
N MET A 81 9.07 9.01 -16.95
CA MET A 81 10.27 8.20 -16.85
C MET A 81 10.28 7.33 -15.60
N LEU A 82 9.88 7.89 -14.45
CA LEU A 82 9.80 7.17 -13.19
C LEU A 82 8.73 6.06 -13.24
N ALA A 83 7.56 6.35 -13.81
CA ALA A 83 6.47 5.39 -14.04
C ALA A 83 6.86 4.22 -14.97
N ARG A 84 7.93 4.36 -15.74
CA ARG A 84 8.49 3.31 -16.60
C ARG A 84 9.47 2.39 -15.86
N GLY A 85 9.73 2.64 -14.58
CA GLY A 85 10.58 1.82 -13.71
C GLY A 85 10.13 0.35 -13.67
N ARG A 86 11.10 -0.56 -13.50
CA ARG A 86 10.80 -1.99 -13.36
C ARG A 86 10.43 -2.27 -11.91
N SER A 87 9.13 -2.33 -11.65
CA SER A 87 8.58 -2.72 -10.37
C SER A 87 8.91 -4.17 -10.03
N TRP A 88 9.42 -4.43 -8.83
CA TRP A 88 9.83 -5.77 -8.42
C TRP A 88 8.64 -6.71 -8.20
N TRP A 89 7.48 -6.19 -7.77
CA TRP A 89 6.28 -7.02 -7.53
C TRP A 89 5.71 -7.63 -8.80
N ARG A 90 6.03 -7.04 -9.97
CA ARG A 90 5.67 -7.61 -11.28
C ARG A 90 6.36 -8.94 -11.56
N GLU A 91 7.44 -9.26 -10.85
CA GLU A 91 8.07 -10.58 -10.92
C GLU A 91 7.21 -11.66 -10.26
N TYR A 92 6.32 -11.28 -9.33
CA TYR A 92 5.43 -12.15 -8.57
C TYR A 92 3.95 -11.96 -8.97
N SER A 93 3.67 -11.77 -10.27
CA SER A 93 2.30 -11.55 -10.77
C SER A 93 1.34 -12.71 -10.48
N ASP A 94 1.87 -13.92 -10.31
CA ASP A 94 1.17 -15.13 -9.87
C ASP A 94 0.77 -15.11 -8.38
N VAL A 95 1.42 -14.25 -7.57
CA VAL A 95 1.13 -14.07 -6.14
C VAL A 95 0.21 -12.87 -5.92
N PHE A 96 0.45 -11.76 -6.62
CA PHE A 96 -0.28 -10.51 -6.40
C PHE A 96 -1.48 -10.29 -7.34
N GLU A 97 -1.83 -11.28 -8.18
CA GLU A 97 -3.00 -11.28 -9.09
C GLU A 97 -3.27 -9.89 -9.73
N ASP A 98 -2.27 -9.36 -10.45
CA ASP A 98 -2.25 -8.06 -11.15
C ASP A 98 -2.47 -6.78 -10.30
N GLY A 99 -2.44 -6.89 -8.96
CA GLY A 99 -2.61 -5.75 -8.05
C GLY A 99 -1.38 -4.84 -7.94
N GLU A 100 -1.60 -3.52 -7.93
CA GLU A 100 -0.58 -2.50 -7.64
C GLU A 100 -0.37 -2.28 -6.12
N TYR A 101 -0.99 -3.09 -5.26
CA TYR A 101 -0.93 -2.97 -3.79
C TYR A 101 0.50 -2.86 -3.26
N ALA A 102 1.39 -3.77 -3.68
CA ALA A 102 2.80 -3.75 -3.27
C ALA A 102 3.54 -2.49 -3.78
N GLY A 103 3.08 -1.92 -4.90
CA GLY A 103 3.56 -0.64 -5.41
C GLY A 103 3.09 0.54 -4.56
N PHE A 104 1.83 0.55 -4.12
CA PHE A 104 1.33 1.56 -3.18
C PHE A 104 2.02 1.48 -1.82
N GLU A 105 2.27 0.28 -1.29
CA GLU A 105 3.11 0.10 -0.09
C GLU A 105 4.51 0.67 -0.28
N SER A 106 5.12 0.43 -1.45
CA SER A 106 6.47 0.90 -1.77
C SER A 106 6.53 2.43 -1.90
N ASP A 107 5.49 3.05 -2.44
CA ASP A 107 5.49 4.48 -2.76
C ASP A 107 4.91 5.35 -1.64
N ALA A 108 4.36 4.74 -0.59
CA ALA A 108 3.76 5.42 0.55
C ALA A 108 4.82 6.10 1.43
N VAL A 109 4.47 7.26 2.00
CA VAL A 109 5.22 7.87 3.11
C VAL A 109 4.69 7.40 4.46
N ARG A 110 3.39 7.06 4.53
CA ARG A 110 2.76 6.46 5.70
C ARG A 110 1.78 5.37 5.26
N ILE A 111 1.78 4.26 5.99
CA ILE A 111 0.83 3.16 5.86
C ILE A 111 0.08 3.01 7.18
N SER A 112 -1.25 3.06 7.13
CA SER A 112 -2.12 2.84 8.29
C SER A 112 -2.90 1.54 8.12
N LEU A 113 -2.70 0.58 9.02
CA LEU A 113 -3.25 -0.78 8.93
C LEU A 113 -4.11 -1.13 10.14
N TYR A 114 -5.32 -1.61 9.90
CA TYR A 114 -6.17 -2.24 10.89
C TYR A 114 -6.67 -3.59 10.34
N MET A 115 -6.28 -4.67 11.01
CA MET A 115 -6.65 -6.04 10.65
C MET A 115 -7.16 -6.77 11.90
N PRO A 116 -8.48 -6.99 12.04
CA PRO A 116 -9.06 -7.43 13.31
C PRO A 116 -8.74 -8.86 13.70
N LEU A 117 -8.43 -9.76 12.75
CA LEU A 117 -8.28 -11.20 13.01
C LEU A 117 -6.89 -11.75 12.70
N ILE A 118 -6.08 -11.00 11.94
CA ILE A 118 -4.74 -11.43 11.51
C ILE A 118 -3.75 -10.29 11.70
N LEU A 119 -2.48 -10.62 11.94
CA LEU A 119 -1.43 -9.62 11.97
C LEU A 119 -1.19 -9.02 10.58
N PRO A 120 -0.92 -7.70 10.46
CA PRO A 120 -0.54 -7.10 9.20
C PRO A 120 0.71 -7.73 8.61
N GLY A 121 0.70 -7.98 7.29
CA GLY A 121 1.79 -8.69 6.60
C GLY A 121 3.18 -8.06 6.79
N LEU A 122 3.25 -6.74 7.04
CA LEU A 122 4.50 -6.02 7.31
C LEU A 122 5.10 -6.32 8.70
N LEU A 123 4.33 -6.94 9.59
CA LEU A 123 4.71 -7.28 10.97
C LEU A 123 4.78 -8.80 11.22
N GLN A 124 4.64 -9.62 10.17
CA GLN A 124 4.65 -11.08 10.28
C GLN A 124 6.08 -11.63 10.19
N THR A 125 6.38 -12.60 11.04
CA THR A 125 7.55 -13.48 10.89
C THR A 125 7.32 -14.51 9.79
N THR A 126 8.40 -15.07 9.26
CA THR A 126 8.36 -16.18 8.29
C THR A 126 7.46 -17.33 8.78
N ALA A 127 7.64 -17.75 10.04
CA ALA A 127 6.86 -18.85 10.61
C ALA A 127 5.36 -18.55 10.71
N TYR A 128 4.99 -17.32 11.10
CA TYR A 128 3.59 -16.89 11.08
C TYR A 128 3.03 -16.93 9.65
N THR A 129 3.75 -16.37 8.68
CA THR A 129 3.32 -16.34 7.29
C THR A 129 3.11 -17.75 6.74
N GLU A 130 4.03 -18.69 7.01
CA GLU A 130 3.90 -20.08 6.61
C GLU A 130 2.67 -20.73 7.24
N ALA A 131 2.49 -20.60 8.56
CA ALA A 131 1.33 -21.13 9.27
C ALA A 131 0.01 -20.59 8.70
N HIS A 132 -0.05 -19.29 8.40
CA HIS A 132 -1.23 -18.67 7.80
C HIS A 132 -1.50 -19.19 6.37
N MET A 133 -0.46 -19.33 5.54
CA MET A 133 -0.62 -19.85 4.18
C MET A 133 -1.03 -21.33 4.12
N HIS A 134 -0.81 -22.10 5.18
CA HIS A 134 -1.23 -23.50 5.27
C HIS A 134 -2.74 -23.68 5.44
N VAL A 135 -3.49 -22.64 5.79
CA VAL A 135 -4.96 -22.69 5.90
C VAL A 135 -5.63 -22.78 4.51
N GLY A 136 -4.98 -22.27 3.47
CA GLY A 136 -5.51 -22.23 2.10
C GLY A 136 -5.19 -23.45 1.24
N THR A 137 -5.77 -23.49 0.03
CA THR A 137 -5.64 -24.60 -0.93
C THR A 137 -4.51 -24.41 -1.97
N LYS A 138 -3.75 -23.31 -1.90
CA LYS A 138 -2.67 -23.01 -2.86
C LYS A 138 -1.53 -24.04 -2.76
N SER A 139 -0.76 -24.23 -3.84
CA SER A 139 0.30 -25.25 -3.90
C SER A 139 1.53 -24.87 -3.05
N ALA A 140 2.37 -25.87 -2.71
CA ALA A 140 3.61 -25.61 -1.98
C ALA A 140 4.57 -24.68 -2.73
N GLN A 141 4.66 -24.83 -4.06
CA GLN A 141 5.47 -23.96 -4.91
C GLN A 141 4.97 -22.50 -4.86
N TRP A 142 3.65 -22.30 -4.91
CA TRP A 142 3.07 -20.97 -4.80
C TRP A 142 3.35 -20.35 -3.43
N ARG A 143 3.21 -21.13 -2.33
CA ARG A 143 3.50 -20.66 -0.97
C ARG A 143 4.95 -20.20 -0.81
N ALA A 144 5.91 -20.95 -1.35
CA ALA A 144 7.32 -20.57 -1.31
C ALA A 144 7.59 -19.24 -2.01
N ARG A 145 7.01 -19.03 -3.21
CA ARG A 145 7.09 -17.73 -3.89
C ARG A 145 6.40 -16.61 -3.13
N ALA A 146 5.23 -16.88 -2.56
CA ALA A 146 4.47 -15.88 -1.82
C ALA A 146 5.20 -15.45 -0.53
N LEU A 147 5.93 -16.37 0.11
CA LEU A 147 6.78 -16.09 1.26
C LEU A 147 7.94 -15.15 0.89
N GLU A 148 8.66 -15.46 -0.20
CA GLU A 148 9.73 -14.61 -0.73
C GLU A 148 9.21 -13.21 -1.07
N ALA A 149 8.06 -13.14 -1.74
CA ALA A 149 7.42 -11.87 -2.10
C ALA A 149 7.05 -11.05 -0.85
N ARG A 150 6.54 -11.69 0.21
CA ARG A 150 6.17 -11.01 1.47
C ARG A 150 7.40 -10.53 2.25
N GLN A 151 8.48 -11.30 2.28
CA GLN A 151 9.75 -10.85 2.87
C GLN A 151 10.31 -9.64 2.13
N ARG A 152 10.23 -9.63 0.80
CA ARG A 152 10.63 -8.48 0.00
C ARG A 152 9.75 -7.24 0.27
N ARG A 153 8.43 -7.43 0.48
CA ARG A 153 7.53 -6.33 0.86
C ARG A 153 7.91 -5.65 2.17
N GLN A 154 8.36 -6.41 3.17
CA GLN A 154 8.74 -5.84 4.48
C GLN A 154 9.92 -4.87 4.40
N GLN A 155 10.73 -4.93 3.34
CA GLN A 155 11.86 -4.03 3.13
C GLN A 155 11.44 -2.55 2.99
N VAL A 156 10.15 -2.25 2.73
CA VAL A 156 9.65 -0.87 2.71
C VAL A 156 9.82 -0.15 4.05
N LEU A 157 9.90 -0.89 5.17
CA LEU A 157 10.12 -0.31 6.49
C LEU A 157 11.59 0.06 6.73
N GLU A 158 12.51 -0.47 5.92
CA GLU A 158 13.94 -0.21 6.05
C GLU A 158 14.34 1.10 5.37
N PRO A 159 15.29 1.86 5.94
CA PRO A 159 15.91 2.97 5.25
C PRO A 159 16.55 2.52 3.93
N SER A 160 16.52 3.38 2.93
CA SER A 160 17.15 3.14 1.63
C SER A 160 17.95 4.37 1.18
N ASP A 161 18.65 4.25 0.05
CA ASP A 161 19.34 5.38 -0.57
C ASP A 161 18.39 6.55 -0.93
N ASP A 162 17.11 6.25 -1.12
CA ASP A 162 16.09 7.21 -1.55
C ASP A 162 15.37 7.91 -0.36
N GLY A 163 15.64 7.50 0.89
CA GLY A 163 15.05 8.12 2.08
C GLY A 163 14.84 7.20 3.28
N PRO A 164 14.18 7.70 4.35
CA PRO A 164 13.79 6.85 5.47
C PRO A 164 12.80 5.78 5.02
N GLY A 165 12.74 4.68 5.78
CA GLY A 165 11.70 3.68 5.59
C GLY A 165 10.32 4.27 5.84
N VAL A 166 9.30 3.63 5.26
CA VAL A 166 7.90 4.06 5.36
C VAL A 166 7.45 4.10 6.81
N GLU A 167 6.65 5.12 7.16
CA GLU A 167 6.02 5.18 8.47
C GLU A 167 4.86 4.19 8.54
N LEU A 168 4.89 3.27 9.51
CA LEU A 168 3.83 2.28 9.72
C LEU A 168 3.05 2.60 10.98
N VAL A 169 1.73 2.70 10.87
CA VAL A 169 0.80 2.76 12.00
C VAL A 169 -0.09 1.53 11.95
N ALA A 170 0.12 0.58 12.86
CA ALA A 170 -0.63 -0.67 12.92
C ALA A 170 -1.48 -0.74 14.19
N VAL A 171 -2.79 -0.91 14.03
CA VAL A 171 -3.70 -1.18 15.13
C VAL A 171 -4.06 -2.67 15.11
N LEU A 172 -3.58 -3.38 16.12
CA LEU A 172 -3.80 -4.81 16.34
C LEU A 172 -4.97 -5.01 17.31
N THR A 173 -5.49 -6.24 17.36
CA THR A 173 -6.48 -6.67 18.35
C THR A 173 -5.94 -7.84 19.15
N GLU A 174 -6.46 -8.06 20.37
CA GLU A 174 -6.21 -9.30 21.11
C GLU A 174 -6.54 -10.54 20.27
N ALA A 175 -7.63 -10.51 19.48
CA ALA A 175 -8.01 -11.61 18.61
C ALA A 175 -6.88 -12.02 17.63
N SER A 176 -6.22 -11.04 17.02
CA SER A 176 -5.11 -11.29 16.08
C SER A 176 -3.90 -11.99 16.73
N LEU A 177 -3.75 -11.86 18.06
CA LEU A 177 -2.66 -12.46 18.85
C LEU A 177 -3.04 -13.81 19.48
N LEU A 178 -4.34 -14.10 19.61
CA LEU A 178 -4.86 -15.27 20.33
C LEU A 178 -5.00 -16.53 19.48
N TYR A 179 -5.11 -16.40 18.15
CA TYR A 179 -5.06 -17.55 17.27
C TYR A 179 -3.73 -18.33 17.44
N HIS A 180 -3.84 -19.66 17.43
CA HIS A 180 -2.68 -20.55 17.54
C HIS A 180 -2.04 -20.74 16.17
N TRP A 181 -1.19 -19.78 15.79
CA TRP A 181 -0.39 -19.85 14.57
C TRP A 181 0.88 -20.66 14.80
N GLY A 182 1.01 -21.77 14.09
CA GLY A 182 2.21 -22.62 14.17
C GLY A 182 2.38 -23.26 15.56
N THR A 183 3.62 -23.41 15.99
CA THR A 183 3.96 -23.91 17.33
C THR A 183 3.96 -22.79 18.37
N GLN A 184 3.95 -23.16 19.65
CA GLN A 184 4.05 -22.21 20.75
C GLN A 184 5.34 -21.37 20.69
N GLU A 185 6.47 -21.99 20.35
CA GLU A 185 7.75 -21.29 20.15
C GLU A 185 7.66 -20.28 19.01
N GLN A 186 7.04 -20.64 17.88
CA GLN A 186 6.84 -19.73 16.74
C GLN A 186 5.91 -18.57 17.11
N ARG A 187 4.87 -18.82 17.90
CA ARG A 187 3.98 -17.78 18.42
C ARG A 187 4.72 -16.83 19.35
N ARG A 188 5.53 -17.34 20.28
CA ARG A 188 6.37 -16.52 21.16
C ARG A 188 7.32 -15.64 20.33
N ALA A 189 8.00 -16.23 19.35
CA ALA A 189 8.90 -15.51 18.45
C ALA A 189 8.18 -14.40 17.67
N GLN A 190 6.93 -14.62 17.23
CA GLN A 190 6.11 -13.60 16.60
C GLN A 190 5.78 -12.44 17.56
N ILE A 191 5.41 -12.71 18.81
CA ILE A 191 5.12 -11.66 19.79
C ILE A 191 6.40 -10.88 20.13
N THR A 192 7.52 -11.56 20.35
CA THR A 192 8.82 -10.91 20.56
C THR A 192 9.24 -10.05 19.35
N HIS A 193 8.93 -10.50 18.13
CA HIS A 193 9.15 -9.69 16.93
C HIS A 193 8.30 -8.41 16.93
N LEU A 194 7.03 -8.46 17.35
CA LEU A 194 6.21 -7.25 17.49
C LEU A 194 6.78 -6.27 18.51
N VAL A 195 7.31 -6.76 19.65
CA VAL A 195 8.02 -5.92 20.63
C VAL A 195 9.24 -5.27 20.00
N ALA A 196 10.05 -6.02 19.24
CA ALA A 196 11.21 -5.43 18.55
C ALA A 196 10.79 -4.38 17.50
N MET A 197 9.69 -4.62 16.78
CA MET A 197 9.15 -3.69 15.80
C MET A 197 8.60 -2.41 16.44
N SER A 198 7.98 -2.49 17.62
CA SER A 198 7.44 -1.30 18.33
C SER A 198 8.53 -0.34 18.82
N GLN A 199 9.80 -0.79 18.87
CA GLN A 199 10.94 0.05 19.23
C GLN A 199 11.53 0.83 18.04
N ARG A 200 11.06 0.58 16.81
CA ARG A 200 11.54 1.30 15.63
C ARG A 200 10.93 2.71 15.56
N PRO A 201 11.70 3.74 15.18
CA PRO A 201 11.21 5.12 15.14
C PRO A 201 10.14 5.37 14.08
N ASN A 202 10.05 4.53 13.04
CA ASN A 202 9.07 4.62 11.97
C ASN A 202 7.89 3.65 12.13
N VAL A 203 7.76 2.97 13.28
CA VAL A 203 6.70 1.97 13.50
C VAL A 203 5.94 2.27 14.79
N GLU A 204 4.66 2.49 14.64
CA GLU A 204 3.71 2.62 15.74
C GLU A 204 2.80 1.38 15.78
N ILE A 205 2.83 0.66 16.90
CA ILE A 205 1.92 -0.47 17.14
C ILE A 205 1.00 -0.11 18.30
N ARG A 206 -0.30 -0.27 18.08
CA ARG A 206 -1.33 -0.12 19.11
C ARG A 206 -2.17 -1.39 19.23
N LEU A 207 -2.74 -1.61 20.41
CA LEU A 207 -3.54 -2.80 20.69
C LEU A 207 -4.94 -2.45 21.21
N LEU A 208 -5.96 -2.99 20.56
CA LEU A 208 -7.33 -3.02 21.05
C LEU A 208 -7.57 -4.26 21.90
N ARG A 209 -8.07 -4.06 23.11
CA ARG A 209 -8.39 -5.13 24.05
C ARG A 209 -9.87 -5.46 24.04
N PHE A 210 -10.22 -6.71 24.26
CA PHE A 210 -11.61 -7.11 24.47
C PHE A 210 -12.24 -6.44 25.69
N ALA A 211 -11.43 -6.21 26.73
CA ALA A 211 -11.88 -5.59 27.98
C ALA A 211 -12.37 -4.14 27.82
N ASP A 212 -11.92 -3.43 26.76
CA ASP A 212 -12.32 -2.05 26.48
C ASP A 212 -13.65 -1.95 25.71
N GLY A 213 -14.20 -3.11 25.28
CA GLY A 213 -15.47 -3.20 24.59
C GLY A 213 -15.40 -2.89 23.09
N PRO A 214 -16.56 -2.70 22.44
CA PRO A 214 -16.63 -2.38 21.01
C PRO A 214 -16.00 -1.01 20.69
N HIS A 215 -15.40 -0.90 19.51
CA HIS A 215 -14.77 0.33 19.02
C HIS A 215 -15.28 0.67 17.60
N PRO A 216 -15.15 1.93 17.14
CA PRO A 216 -15.50 2.31 15.76
C PRO A 216 -14.72 1.48 14.75
N GLY A 217 -15.34 1.11 13.62
CA GLY A 217 -14.67 0.38 12.53
C GLY A 217 -14.34 -1.10 12.80
N MET A 218 -14.86 -1.70 13.88
CA MET A 218 -14.61 -3.10 14.29
C MET A 218 -14.82 -4.18 13.20
N SER A 219 -15.64 -3.89 12.18
CA SER A 219 -16.01 -4.87 11.15
C SER A 219 -15.19 -4.80 9.86
N SER A 220 -14.31 -3.82 9.72
CA SER A 220 -13.62 -3.55 8.44
C SER A 220 -12.13 -3.81 8.54
N LEU A 221 -11.56 -4.50 7.56
CA LEU A 221 -10.13 -4.46 7.31
C LEU A 221 -9.82 -3.17 6.55
N ILE A 222 -8.85 -2.40 7.05
CA ILE A 222 -8.50 -1.09 6.47
C ILE A 222 -6.99 -1.03 6.25
N SER A 223 -6.59 -0.77 5.01
CA SER A 223 -5.22 -0.36 4.66
C SER A 223 -5.27 1.00 3.99
N ILE A 224 -4.63 2.01 4.56
CA ILE A 224 -4.54 3.37 4.00
C ILE A 224 -3.09 3.66 3.61
N PHE A 225 -2.90 4.14 2.38
CA PHE A 225 -1.62 4.57 1.83
C PHE A 225 -1.64 6.08 1.63
N ASP A 226 -0.79 6.78 2.35
CA ASP A 226 -0.53 8.21 2.16
C ASP A 226 0.73 8.41 1.34
N PHE A 227 0.68 9.34 0.39
CA PHE A 227 1.75 9.61 -0.57
C PHE A 227 2.34 11.02 -0.36
N PRO A 228 3.56 11.28 -0.86
CA PRO A 228 4.19 12.59 -0.67
C PRO A 228 3.51 13.68 -1.51
N GLY A 229 3.46 14.91 -0.96
CA GLY A 229 2.96 16.10 -1.65
C GLY A 229 1.43 16.19 -1.65
N ASP A 230 0.86 16.55 -2.79
CA ASP A 230 -0.58 16.76 -3.01
C ASP A 230 -1.31 15.50 -3.51
N GLU A 231 -0.62 14.37 -3.61
CA GLU A 231 -1.21 13.17 -4.19
C GLU A 231 -2.24 12.57 -3.22
N PRO A 232 -3.50 12.37 -3.65
CA PRO A 232 -4.52 11.79 -2.78
C PRO A 232 -4.11 10.42 -2.23
N GLY A 233 -4.50 10.09 -1.00
CA GLY A 233 -4.26 8.73 -0.49
C GLY A 233 -5.04 7.65 -1.26
N ILE A 234 -4.82 6.39 -0.89
CA ILE A 234 -5.63 5.26 -1.34
C ILE A 234 -6.03 4.43 -0.13
N VAL A 235 -7.26 3.92 -0.15
CA VAL A 235 -7.76 2.94 0.82
C VAL A 235 -8.01 1.62 0.12
N TYR A 236 -7.55 0.55 0.76
CA TYR A 236 -7.85 -0.83 0.40
C TYR A 236 -8.72 -1.45 1.48
N LEU A 237 -9.84 -2.04 1.05
CA LEU A 237 -10.76 -2.81 1.87
C LEU A 237 -10.83 -4.21 1.28
N GLU A 238 -10.23 -5.17 1.97
CA GLU A 238 -10.16 -6.57 1.52
C GLU A 238 -11.18 -7.41 2.28
N ASN A 239 -11.84 -8.31 1.55
CA ASN A 239 -12.60 -9.42 2.10
C ASN A 239 -12.22 -10.71 1.35
N ASP A 240 -12.76 -11.85 1.78
CA ASP A 240 -12.39 -13.16 1.23
C ASP A 240 -12.63 -13.33 -0.28
N ALA A 241 -13.48 -12.51 -0.88
CA ALA A 241 -13.86 -12.61 -2.29
C ALA A 241 -13.32 -11.47 -3.17
N ALA A 242 -13.06 -10.29 -2.59
CA ALA A 242 -12.72 -9.11 -3.36
C ALA A 242 -11.91 -8.09 -2.56
N VAL A 243 -11.16 -7.30 -3.32
CA VAL A 243 -10.46 -6.11 -2.83
C VAL A 243 -11.12 -4.89 -3.43
N GLN A 244 -11.59 -3.97 -2.59
CA GLN A 244 -12.09 -2.67 -3.00
C GLN A 244 -11.00 -1.62 -2.81
N GLN A 245 -10.63 -0.95 -3.90
CA GLN A 245 -9.73 0.20 -3.90
C GLN A 245 -10.54 1.49 -3.97
N LEU A 246 -10.31 2.41 -3.04
CA LEU A 246 -10.91 3.74 -3.01
C LEU A 246 -9.82 4.80 -3.16
N ASP A 247 -9.95 5.67 -4.16
CA ASP A 247 -9.00 6.75 -4.45
C ASP A 247 -9.68 8.13 -4.60
N ALA A 248 -11.00 8.19 -4.49
CA ALA A 248 -11.74 9.44 -4.37
C ALA A 248 -11.41 10.13 -3.04
N VAL A 249 -11.01 11.40 -3.09
CA VAL A 249 -10.57 12.18 -1.90
C VAL A 249 -11.60 12.10 -0.77
N ALA A 250 -12.88 12.25 -1.08
CA ALA A 250 -13.94 12.20 -0.07
C ALA A 250 -14.02 10.84 0.65
N ASP A 251 -13.88 9.73 -0.08
CA ASP A 251 -13.94 8.38 0.48
C ASP A 251 -12.69 8.10 1.33
N VAL A 252 -11.51 8.50 0.85
CA VAL A 252 -10.24 8.35 1.60
C VAL A 252 -10.31 9.10 2.93
N GLU A 253 -10.83 10.34 2.93
CA GLU A 253 -10.96 11.14 4.16
C GLU A 253 -11.96 10.54 5.16
N VAL A 254 -13.01 9.85 4.70
CA VAL A 254 -13.92 9.11 5.59
C VAL A 254 -13.17 8.00 6.31
N TYR A 255 -12.40 7.18 5.59
CA TYR A 255 -11.66 6.07 6.19
C TYR A 255 -10.50 6.53 7.07
N LYS A 256 -9.85 7.67 6.76
CA LYS A 256 -8.87 8.29 7.65
C LYS A 256 -9.46 8.67 9.01
N LYS A 257 -10.68 9.22 9.03
CA LYS A 257 -11.39 9.54 10.28
C LYS A 257 -11.72 8.28 11.07
N ILE A 258 -12.26 7.25 10.40
CA ILE A 258 -12.55 5.95 11.03
C ILE A 258 -11.27 5.35 11.63
N PHE A 259 -10.16 5.36 10.88
CA PHE A 259 -8.88 4.86 11.37
C PHE A 259 -8.35 5.66 12.57
N ALA A 260 -8.51 6.99 12.58
CA ALA A 260 -8.14 7.82 13.71
C ALA A 260 -8.95 7.46 14.97
N GLU A 261 -10.24 7.17 14.84
CA GLU A 261 -11.09 6.70 15.93
C GLU A 261 -10.65 5.31 16.45
N ILE A 262 -10.37 4.36 15.54
CA ILE A 262 -9.80 3.04 15.88
C ILE A 262 -8.49 3.21 16.69
N ARG A 263 -7.57 4.04 16.16
CA ARG A 263 -6.27 4.32 16.78
C ARG A 263 -6.41 4.96 18.16
N SER A 264 -7.40 5.83 18.35
CA SER A 264 -7.67 6.50 19.63
C SER A 264 -8.30 5.58 20.68
N ALA A 265 -9.01 4.53 20.27
CA ALA A 265 -9.60 3.54 21.17
C ALA A 265 -8.59 2.48 21.64
N ALA A 266 -7.46 2.35 20.94
CA ALA A 266 -6.42 1.39 21.25
C ALA A 266 -5.47 1.87 22.36
N LEU A 267 -4.80 0.94 23.02
CA LEU A 267 -3.70 1.24 23.94
C LEU A 267 -2.63 2.08 23.24
N GLU A 268 -2.10 3.08 23.95
CA GLU A 268 -0.94 3.85 23.49
C GLU A 268 0.29 2.94 23.32
N PRO A 269 1.29 3.34 22.50
CA PRO A 269 2.40 2.45 22.09
C PRO A 269 3.20 1.82 23.24
N GLY A 270 3.45 2.58 24.32
CA GLY A 270 4.14 2.07 25.51
C GLY A 270 3.36 0.96 26.22
N ALA A 271 2.08 1.20 26.50
CA ALA A 271 1.19 0.21 27.12
C ALA A 271 0.97 -1.02 26.22
N THR A 272 0.94 -0.83 24.90
CA THR A 272 0.90 -1.92 23.92
C THR A 272 2.17 -2.79 24.00
N THR A 273 3.35 -2.17 24.09
CA THR A 273 4.62 -2.89 24.23
C THR A 273 4.65 -3.71 25.53
N GLU A 274 4.30 -3.10 26.67
CA GLU A 274 4.22 -3.81 27.95
C GLU A 274 3.23 -5.00 27.91
N TYR A 275 2.11 -4.84 27.20
CA TYR A 275 1.14 -5.93 27.02
C TYR A 275 1.78 -7.09 26.24
N LEU A 276 2.47 -6.79 25.12
CA LEU A 276 3.11 -7.79 24.28
C LEU A 276 4.23 -8.53 25.01
N GLU A 277 5.04 -7.82 25.81
CA GLU A 277 6.08 -8.43 26.66
C GLU A 277 5.48 -9.44 27.65
N LYS A 278 4.43 -9.03 28.39
CA LYS A 278 3.72 -9.93 29.32
C LYS A 278 3.12 -11.12 28.59
N LEU A 279 2.53 -10.92 27.42
CA LEU A 279 1.97 -12.01 26.62
C LEU A 279 3.06 -13.02 26.22
N ALA A 280 4.23 -12.54 25.77
CA ALA A 280 5.34 -13.41 25.40
C ALA A 280 5.82 -14.29 26.56
N ASP A 281 5.86 -13.74 27.78
CA ASP A 281 6.26 -14.45 28.99
C ASP A 281 5.24 -15.52 29.42
N THR A 282 3.93 -15.25 29.23
CA THR A 282 2.87 -16.19 29.61
C THR A 282 2.65 -17.35 28.64
N LEU A 283 3.23 -17.27 27.44
CA LEU A 283 3.19 -18.34 26.45
C LEU A 283 4.21 -19.42 26.81
N ASP A 284 4.17 -19.98 28.03
CA ASP A 284 5.03 -21.07 28.53
C ASP A 284 4.63 -22.47 28.04
#